data_AF-A0A4Y7PKV8-F1
#
_entry.id   AF-A0A4Y7PKV8-F1
#
_cell.length_a   1.000
_cell.length_b   1.000
_cell.length_c   1.000
_cell.angle_alpha   90.00
_cell.angle_beta   90.00
_cell.angle_gamma   90.00
#
_symmetry.space_group_name_H-M   'P 1'
#
loop_
_entity.id
_entity.type
_entity.pdbx_description
1 polymer ?
#
loop_
_entity_poly.entity_id
_entity_poly.type
_entity_poly.pdbx_seq_one_letter_code
_entity_poly.pdbx_strand_id
1 'polypeptide(L)'
;MKDSDNHSPTPTLSRVHSSESLLRVGGELRTQGGSEETLSETIRSTRPEILGESPKNVPRHGENKDWQKYTVRLLLINTAVGTLFAVIHHFLYEILSHEPTLAVSHHIGPVTVGPMWALTVGNGLSWLVQLFLTSAIGAALIQRFWHLVHKHHFTLHEMDRIFGITSSFSTRTALRRATGFTVVAVLFLVLGGVVSTFAPASLSISIIPLSQPCDIMTVDFSNACTSFPSTALANLATHVVLTQSAMLPPSSPCSNCTYNVVYFAPALTCSEINMTSSPFHPDPVHHVVLWNGTFAPNQVNQTFDIYLMSRSGNPFTGNFSDPQIIMCTLQNATYKANIDHRNGTRVTAEMDIVPFYDQYTESVNVTEAYVSISRAFAEFMSGSVELVPSQEPFKMYDMTSNTFVAYTGWITCGDDVSANCTRNIDLLTALPILMQHMSVGLLAGSVTIDNRTSSLSQVPDGRCLNESAVYVYDRVRLLAVYGSALLVTLYCVAKAIHSVRVGQGGTFTFSNLVYAIMSPEMIEISNGQELPGDTVIHAVRGRFVPG
;
A
#
# COMPACT_ATOMS: atom_id res chain seq x y z
N MET A 1 51.63 23.29 -20.86
CA MET A 1 50.97 23.96 -19.72
C MET A 1 49.61 23.31 -19.57
N LYS A 2 49.50 22.43 -18.56
CA LYS A 2 48.36 21.60 -18.13
C LYS A 2 47.77 20.59 -19.13
N ASP A 3 48.36 19.39 -19.09
CA ASP A 3 47.74 18.11 -19.42
C ASP A 3 46.52 17.86 -18.50
N SER A 4 45.46 17.26 -19.07
CA SER A 4 44.27 16.80 -18.35
C SER A 4 44.27 15.27 -18.31
N ASP A 5 44.21 14.74 -17.09
CA ASP A 5 44.21 13.32 -16.78
C ASP A 5 42.92 12.62 -17.21
N ASN A 6 43.12 11.52 -17.94
CA ASN A 6 42.20 10.40 -18.10
C ASN A 6 42.08 9.66 -16.76
N HIS A 7 40.87 9.36 -16.28
CA HIS A 7 40.50 8.07 -15.66
C HIS A 7 38.98 7.99 -15.45
N SER A 8 38.34 7.08 -16.19
CA SER A 8 36.98 6.58 -15.92
C SER A 8 37.06 5.30 -15.10
N PRO A 9 36.13 5.05 -14.16
CA PRO A 9 35.78 3.69 -13.78
C PRO A 9 34.32 3.36 -14.10
N THR A 10 34.17 2.21 -14.75
CA THR A 10 32.97 1.43 -15.02
C THR A 10 32.18 1.11 -13.74
N PRO A 11 30.83 1.16 -13.73
CA PRO A 11 30.05 0.65 -12.61
C PRO A 11 29.74 -0.85 -12.82
N THR A 12 30.29 -1.67 -11.95
CA THR A 12 30.01 -3.10 -11.83
C THR A 12 28.68 -3.30 -11.09
N LEU A 13 27.75 -4.01 -11.73
CA LEU A 13 26.45 -4.42 -11.22
C LEU A 13 26.63 -5.38 -10.03
N SER A 14 26.30 -4.96 -8.80
CA SER A 14 26.25 -5.86 -7.63
C SER A 14 24.81 -6.24 -7.29
N ARG A 15 24.57 -7.54 -7.43
CA ARG A 15 23.33 -8.26 -7.15
C ARG A 15 23.16 -8.39 -5.63
N VAL A 16 22.21 -7.66 -5.04
CA VAL A 16 21.87 -7.79 -3.61
C VAL A 16 20.94 -8.99 -3.42
N HIS A 17 21.50 -10.10 -2.96
CA HIS A 17 20.74 -11.19 -2.34
C HIS A 17 20.47 -10.79 -0.89
N SER A 18 19.21 -10.53 -0.54
CA SER A 18 18.78 -10.42 0.85
C SER A 18 18.52 -11.83 1.39
N SER A 19 19.39 -12.28 2.29
CA SER A 19 19.23 -13.48 3.09
C SER A 19 18.88 -13.03 4.51
N GLU A 20 17.62 -13.19 4.92
CA GLU A 20 17.21 -12.99 6.31
C GLU A 20 17.74 -14.15 7.17
N SER A 21 18.80 -13.86 7.94
CA SER A 21 19.30 -14.71 9.01
C SER A 21 18.70 -14.27 10.34
N LEU A 22 17.90 -15.17 10.92
CA LEU A 22 17.34 -15.10 12.27
C LEU A 22 18.46 -15.08 13.33
N LEU A 23 18.75 -13.89 13.88
CA LEU A 23 19.66 -13.71 15.02
C LEU A 23 18.87 -13.81 16.33
N ARG A 24 18.93 -15.00 16.93
CA ARG A 24 18.40 -15.35 18.24
C ARG A 24 19.34 -14.80 19.32
N VAL A 25 18.97 -13.69 19.95
CA VAL A 25 19.69 -13.15 21.11
C VAL A 25 19.32 -13.98 22.35
N GLY A 26 20.22 -14.91 22.72
CA GLY A 26 20.19 -15.60 24.00
C GLY A 26 20.91 -14.77 25.05
N GLY A 27 20.16 -14.22 26.01
CA GLY A 27 20.70 -13.61 27.23
C GLY A 27 20.93 -14.67 28.30
N GLU A 28 22.18 -15.06 28.49
CA GLU A 28 22.66 -15.98 29.50
C GLU A 28 22.99 -15.17 30.77
N LEU A 29 22.17 -15.29 31.83
CA LEU A 29 22.44 -14.65 33.11
C LEU A 29 23.39 -15.54 33.93
N ARG A 30 24.66 -15.14 33.99
CA ARG A 30 25.64 -15.64 34.95
C ARG A 30 25.28 -15.15 36.36
N THR A 31 24.97 -16.07 37.27
CA THR A 31 25.01 -15.80 38.72
C THR A 31 26.42 -16.06 39.22
N GLN A 32 27.09 -14.99 39.64
CA GLN A 32 28.41 -14.97 40.24
C GLN A 32 28.31 -15.30 41.73
N GLY A 33 29.11 -16.25 42.19
CA GLY A 33 29.26 -16.59 43.61
C GLY A 33 30.04 -15.53 44.39
N GLY A 34 29.64 -15.36 45.65
CA GLY A 34 30.37 -14.69 46.72
C GLY A 34 29.89 -15.32 48.03
N SER A 35 30.72 -16.17 48.62
CA SER A 35 31.54 -15.91 49.81
C SER A 35 30.77 -16.09 51.11
N GLU A 36 31.21 -17.10 51.86
CA GLU A 36 30.90 -17.38 53.25
C GLU A 36 31.16 -16.15 54.14
N GLU A 37 30.21 -15.81 54.99
CA GLU A 37 30.50 -15.23 56.30
C GLU A 37 29.55 -15.86 57.34
N THR A 38 30.19 -16.60 58.24
CA THR A 38 29.68 -17.14 59.50
C THR A 38 29.24 -16.01 60.44
N LEU A 39 27.98 -16.06 60.91
CA LEU A 39 27.61 -15.40 62.15
C LEU A 39 26.67 -16.30 62.96
N SER A 40 27.22 -16.90 64.01
CA SER A 40 26.47 -17.54 65.07
C SER A 40 25.81 -16.48 65.94
N GLU A 41 24.50 -16.55 66.13
CA GLU A 41 23.88 -15.87 67.28
C GLU A 41 22.78 -16.73 67.90
N THR A 42 23.02 -17.00 69.18
CA THR A 42 22.24 -17.76 70.13
C THR A 42 20.94 -17.04 70.46
N ILE A 43 19.78 -17.58 70.05
CA ILE A 43 18.49 -17.11 70.58
C ILE A 43 17.87 -18.18 71.47
N ARG A 44 17.88 -17.82 72.75
CA ARG A 44 17.35 -18.50 73.92
C ARG A 44 15.84 -18.70 73.81
N SER A 45 15.43 -19.97 73.82
CA SER A 45 14.05 -20.43 74.01
C SER A 45 13.44 -19.83 75.28
N THR A 46 12.38 -19.04 75.11
CA THR A 46 11.51 -18.60 76.22
C THR A 46 10.09 -19.02 75.86
N ARG A 47 9.60 -20.05 76.55
CA ARG A 47 8.26 -20.60 76.46
C ARG A 47 7.27 -19.63 77.12
N PRO A 48 6.27 -19.07 76.41
CA PRO A 48 5.19 -18.34 77.06
C PRO A 48 4.11 -19.31 77.52
N GLU A 49 3.80 -19.27 78.80
CA GLU A 49 2.62 -19.86 79.42
C GLU A 49 1.38 -19.09 78.94
N ILE A 50 0.53 -19.73 78.14
CA ILE A 50 -0.74 -19.15 77.69
C ILE A 50 -1.79 -19.46 78.76
N LEU A 51 -2.14 -18.43 79.54
CA LEU A 51 -3.28 -18.44 80.45
C LEU A 51 -4.57 -18.43 79.60
N GLY A 52 -5.41 -19.43 79.81
CA GLY A 52 -6.70 -19.56 79.14
C GLY A 52 -7.70 -18.50 79.59
N GLU A 53 -7.94 -17.51 78.72
CA GLU A 53 -9.16 -16.70 78.77
C GLU A 53 -10.04 -17.07 77.58
N SER A 54 -11.21 -17.64 77.90
CA SER A 54 -12.26 -17.98 76.94
C SER A 54 -12.79 -16.70 76.27
N PRO A 55 -12.69 -16.55 74.94
CA PRO A 55 -13.15 -15.34 74.26
C PRO A 55 -14.68 -15.29 74.29
N LYS A 56 -15.18 -14.38 75.12
CA LYS A 56 -16.59 -13.94 75.16
C LYS A 56 -17.04 -13.55 73.76
N ASN A 57 -18.13 -14.19 73.33
CA ASN A 57 -18.97 -13.93 72.15
C ASN A 57 -18.78 -12.53 71.54
N VAL A 58 -17.91 -12.44 70.52
CA VAL A 58 -17.91 -11.32 69.59
C VAL A 58 -19.20 -11.40 68.77
N PRO A 59 -20.04 -10.35 68.74
CA PRO A 59 -21.32 -10.38 68.04
C PRO A 59 -21.10 -10.44 66.52
N ARG A 60 -21.07 -11.67 65.99
CA ARG A 60 -21.09 -11.99 64.55
C ARG A 60 -22.53 -11.96 64.03
N HIS A 61 -23.02 -10.85 63.49
CA HIS A 61 -24.07 -10.93 62.44
C HIS A 61 -24.42 -9.66 61.64
N GLY A 62 -23.86 -8.49 61.94
CA GLY A 62 -24.27 -7.23 61.27
C GLY A 62 -23.49 -6.81 60.01
N GLU A 63 -22.21 -7.21 59.88
CA GLU A 63 -21.26 -6.62 58.92
C GLU A 63 -21.29 -7.19 57.49
N ASN A 64 -22.13 -8.19 57.21
CA ASN A 64 -21.98 -8.98 55.98
C ASN A 64 -22.63 -8.36 54.72
N LYS A 65 -23.37 -7.24 54.83
CA LYS A 65 -24.12 -6.67 53.69
C LYS A 65 -23.37 -5.61 52.89
N ASP A 66 -22.42 -4.91 53.50
CA ASP A 66 -21.78 -3.76 52.85
C ASP A 66 -20.73 -4.16 51.82
N TRP A 67 -19.94 -5.20 52.09
CA TRP A 67 -18.98 -5.72 51.11
C TRP A 67 -19.69 -6.30 49.88
N GLN A 68 -20.86 -6.94 50.05
CA GLN A 68 -21.64 -7.48 48.93
C GLN A 68 -22.07 -6.37 47.97
N LYS A 69 -22.58 -5.27 48.51
CA LYS A 69 -22.94 -4.07 47.73
C LYS A 69 -21.71 -3.51 47.02
N TYR A 70 -20.57 -3.42 47.71
CA TYR A 70 -19.32 -2.93 47.14
C TYR A 70 -18.84 -3.80 45.97
N THR A 71 -18.81 -5.13 46.14
CA THR A 71 -18.39 -6.07 45.09
C THR A 71 -19.30 -6.00 43.86
N VAL A 72 -20.63 -6.00 44.06
CA VAL A 72 -21.58 -5.86 42.95
C VAL A 72 -21.41 -4.53 42.24
N ARG A 73 -21.24 -3.43 42.99
CA ARG A 73 -21.00 -2.10 42.42
C ARG A 73 -19.70 -2.06 41.61
N LEU A 74 -18.62 -2.67 42.10
CA LEU A 74 -17.34 -2.74 41.40
C LEU A 74 -17.44 -3.51 40.07
N LEU A 75 -18.12 -4.66 40.06
CA LEU A 75 -18.35 -5.46 38.85
C LEU A 75 -19.13 -4.67 37.79
N LEU A 76 -20.17 -3.95 38.21
CA LEU A 76 -20.99 -3.14 37.31
C LEU A 76 -20.23 -1.91 36.79
N ILE A 77 -19.49 -1.21 37.66
CA ILE A 77 -18.69 -0.03 37.26
C ILE A 77 -17.63 -0.43 36.24
N ASN A 78 -16.85 -1.48 36.49
CA ASN A 78 -15.81 -1.91 35.55
C ASN A 78 -16.40 -2.29 34.19
N THR A 79 -17.54 -3.01 34.18
CA THR A 79 -18.22 -3.36 32.92
C THR A 79 -18.75 -2.12 32.18
N ALA A 80 -19.34 -1.17 32.91
CA ALA A 80 -19.88 0.07 32.34
C ALA A 80 -18.78 0.96 31.76
N VAL A 81 -17.67 1.15 32.49
CA VAL A 81 -16.51 1.95 32.04
C VAL A 81 -15.86 1.31 30.81
N GLY A 82 -15.68 -0.02 30.79
CA GLY A 82 -15.18 -0.72 29.61
C GLY A 82 -16.09 -0.55 28.38
N THR A 83 -17.41 -0.60 28.59
CA THR A 83 -18.40 -0.37 27.51
C THR A 83 -18.34 1.07 26.99
N LEU A 84 -18.18 2.06 27.87
CA LEU A 84 -18.04 3.46 27.49
C LEU A 84 -16.81 3.68 26.60
N PHE A 85 -15.65 3.12 26.95
CA PHE A 85 -14.46 3.22 26.10
C PHE A 85 -14.64 2.52 24.74
N ALA A 86 -15.35 1.40 24.70
CA ALA A 86 -15.66 0.71 23.44
C ALA A 86 -16.53 1.58 22.52
N VAL A 87 -17.50 2.30 23.09
CA VAL A 87 -18.36 3.24 22.36
C VAL A 87 -17.55 4.46 21.88
N ILE A 88 -16.69 5.03 22.73
CA ILE A 88 -15.79 6.13 22.34
C ILE A 88 -14.89 5.70 21.16
N HIS A 89 -14.35 4.49 21.23
CA HIS A 89 -13.51 3.94 20.16
C HIS A 89 -14.28 3.77 18.84
N HIS A 90 -15.51 3.28 18.90
CA HIS A 90 -16.40 3.19 17.74
C HIS A 90 -16.63 4.55 17.08
N PHE A 91 -16.99 5.57 17.86
CA PHE A 91 -17.23 6.91 17.33
C PHE A 91 -15.97 7.57 16.80
N LEU A 92 -14.82 7.37 17.45
CA LEU A 92 -13.54 7.88 16.95
C LEU A 92 -13.25 7.32 15.55
N TYR A 93 -13.37 6.01 15.37
CA TYR A 93 -13.12 5.37 14.07
C TYR A 93 -14.16 5.76 13.01
N GLU A 94 -15.42 5.96 13.42
CA GLU A 94 -16.46 6.46 12.53
C GLU A 94 -16.17 7.89 12.02
N ILE A 95 -15.73 8.79 12.89
CA ILE A 95 -15.35 10.16 12.53
C ILE A 95 -14.15 10.14 11.56
N LEU A 96 -13.16 9.28 11.83
CA LEU A 96 -11.95 9.18 11.01
C LEU A 96 -12.19 8.59 9.62
N SER A 97 -13.18 7.70 9.47
CA SER A 97 -13.42 7.00 8.20
C SER A 97 -13.99 7.87 7.09
N HIS A 98 -14.60 9.01 7.42
CA HIS A 98 -15.23 9.90 6.44
C HIS A 98 -14.37 11.10 6.05
N GLU A 99 -13.19 11.25 6.68
CA GLU A 99 -12.36 12.45 6.54
C GLU A 99 -11.02 12.12 5.87
N PRO A 100 -10.88 12.35 4.54
CA PRO A 100 -9.65 12.09 3.81
C PRO A 100 -8.50 13.02 4.26
N THR A 101 -8.83 14.16 4.84
CA THR A 101 -7.87 15.18 5.29
C THR A 101 -7.06 14.74 6.52
N LEU A 102 -7.62 13.88 7.37
CA LEU A 102 -7.02 13.44 8.64
C LEU A 102 -6.02 12.28 8.47
N ALA A 103 -6.05 11.61 7.33
CA ALA A 103 -5.10 10.56 6.95
C ALA A 103 -3.83 11.12 6.28
N VAL A 104 -3.77 12.43 6.05
CA VAL A 104 -2.55 13.16 5.65
C VAL A 104 -1.89 13.74 6.89
N SER A 105 -0.56 13.86 6.89
CA SER A 105 0.21 14.40 8.02
C SER A 105 -0.36 15.75 8.48
N HIS A 106 -0.85 15.80 9.72
CA HIS A 106 -1.46 17.00 10.27
C HIS A 106 -0.43 17.83 11.02
N HIS A 107 -0.38 19.13 10.75
CA HIS A 107 0.49 20.07 11.44
C HIS A 107 -0.24 20.63 12.66
N ILE A 108 0.13 20.19 13.86
CA ILE A 108 -0.34 20.79 15.12
C ILE A 108 0.81 21.64 15.66
N GLY A 109 0.82 22.93 15.29
CA GLY A 109 1.93 23.83 15.62
C GLY A 109 3.24 23.39 14.95
N PRO A 110 4.38 23.33 15.68
CA PRO A 110 5.67 22.94 15.09
C PRO A 110 5.84 21.43 14.87
N VAL A 111 4.86 20.60 15.24
CA VAL A 111 4.97 19.14 15.18
C VAL A 111 4.11 18.58 14.04
N THR A 112 4.75 17.84 13.14
CA THR A 112 4.09 17.02 12.11
C THR A 112 3.67 15.70 12.72
N VAL A 113 2.36 15.50 12.89
CA VAL A 113 1.82 14.23 13.35
C VAL A 113 1.57 13.37 12.11
N GLY A 114 2.38 12.32 11.93
CA GLY A 114 2.21 11.38 10.83
C GLY A 114 0.91 10.56 10.93
N PRO A 115 0.48 9.91 9.85
CA PRO A 115 -0.81 9.21 9.74
C PRO A 115 -0.97 8.00 10.68
N MET A 116 0.03 7.68 11.50
CA MET A 116 -0.04 6.56 12.46
C MET A 116 -0.72 6.94 13.78
N TRP A 117 -0.96 8.22 14.05
CA TRP A 117 -1.49 8.68 15.34
C TRP A 117 -2.84 8.06 15.69
N ALA A 118 -3.74 7.95 14.69
CA ALA A 118 -5.07 7.38 14.87
C ALA A 118 -5.00 5.91 15.32
N LEU A 119 -4.07 5.14 14.74
CA LEU A 119 -3.82 3.75 15.11
C LEU A 119 -3.26 3.65 16.53
N THR A 120 -2.37 4.58 16.93
CA THR A 120 -1.85 4.63 18.30
C THR A 120 -2.96 4.91 19.33
N VAL A 121 -3.85 5.87 19.05
CA VAL A 121 -4.99 6.18 19.92
C VAL A 121 -5.96 5.01 19.99
N GLY A 122 -6.29 4.38 18.86
CA GLY A 122 -7.15 3.19 18.81
C GLY A 122 -6.58 1.99 19.58
N ASN A 123 -5.26 1.76 19.50
CA ASN A 123 -4.56 0.78 20.32
C ASN A 123 -4.73 1.07 21.82
N GLY A 124 -4.50 2.33 22.22
CA GLY A 124 -4.66 2.77 23.62
C GLY A 124 -6.08 2.56 24.14
N LEU A 125 -7.10 2.94 23.36
CA LEU A 125 -8.51 2.72 23.72
C LEU A 125 -8.84 1.23 23.83
N SER A 126 -8.32 0.38 22.94
CA SER A 126 -8.51 -1.06 23.03
C SER A 126 -7.96 -1.65 24.32
N TRP A 127 -6.76 -1.23 24.74
CA TRP A 127 -6.15 -1.66 25.99
C TRP A 127 -6.96 -1.22 27.21
N LEU A 128 -7.55 -0.01 27.19
CA LEU A 128 -8.44 0.44 28.25
C LEU A 128 -9.70 -0.42 28.33
N VAL A 129 -10.35 -0.72 27.21
CA VAL A 129 -11.51 -1.64 27.18
C VAL A 129 -11.13 -3.00 27.74
N GLN A 130 -10.00 -3.56 27.30
CA GLN A 130 -9.50 -4.83 27.79
C GLN A 130 -9.26 -4.79 29.31
N LEU A 131 -8.56 -3.77 29.82
CA LEU A 131 -8.25 -3.62 31.25
C LEU A 131 -9.51 -3.67 32.10
N PHE A 132 -10.54 -2.91 31.74
CA PHE A 132 -11.77 -2.84 32.54
C PHE A 132 -12.63 -4.11 32.42
N LEU A 133 -12.78 -4.69 31.21
CA LEU A 133 -13.55 -5.93 31.03
C LEU A 133 -12.85 -7.13 31.69
N THR A 134 -11.53 -7.26 31.51
CA THR A 134 -10.75 -8.31 32.19
C THR A 134 -10.78 -8.12 33.70
N SER A 135 -10.65 -6.90 34.23
CA SER A 135 -10.82 -6.63 35.66
C SER A 135 -12.19 -7.06 36.20
N ALA A 136 -13.26 -6.84 35.44
CA ALA A 136 -14.61 -7.32 35.80
C ALA A 136 -14.68 -8.86 35.82
N ILE A 137 -14.12 -9.53 34.81
CA ILE A 137 -14.06 -11.01 34.76
C ILE A 137 -13.17 -11.56 35.90
N GLY A 138 -12.03 -10.94 36.19
CA GLY A 138 -11.15 -11.33 37.29
C GLY A 138 -11.84 -11.24 38.65
N ALA A 139 -12.58 -10.13 38.89
CA ALA A 139 -13.42 -10.02 40.07
C ALA A 139 -14.53 -11.09 40.09
N ALA A 140 -15.12 -11.43 38.94
CA ALA A 140 -16.11 -12.50 38.83
C ALA A 140 -15.53 -13.90 39.11
N LEU A 141 -14.29 -14.15 38.67
CA LEU A 141 -13.54 -15.38 38.91
C LEU A 141 -13.33 -15.60 40.41
N ILE A 142 -12.95 -14.56 41.15
CA ILE A 142 -12.83 -14.60 42.63
C ILE A 142 -14.18 -14.99 43.27
N GLN A 143 -15.29 -14.39 42.84
CA GLN A 143 -16.61 -14.73 43.39
C GLN A 143 -17.02 -16.17 43.05
N ARG A 144 -16.60 -16.68 41.89
CA ARG A 144 -16.88 -18.05 41.48
C ARG A 144 -16.04 -19.06 42.22
N PHE A 145 -14.78 -18.72 42.54
CA PHE A 145 -13.91 -19.52 43.38
C PHE A 145 -14.55 -19.77 44.75
N TRP A 146 -14.95 -18.70 45.45
CA TRP A 146 -15.59 -18.82 46.76
C TRP A 146 -16.87 -19.65 46.72
N HIS A 147 -17.70 -19.46 45.68
CA HIS A 147 -18.88 -20.28 45.47
C HIS A 147 -18.58 -21.77 45.35
N LEU A 148 -17.51 -22.11 44.60
CA LEU A 148 -17.11 -23.47 44.35
C LEU A 148 -16.66 -24.16 45.63
N VAL A 149 -15.77 -23.50 46.38
CA VAL A 149 -15.21 -23.99 47.65
C VAL A 149 -16.30 -24.14 48.73
N HIS A 150 -17.33 -23.29 48.69
CA HIS A 150 -18.49 -23.42 49.59
C HIS A 150 -19.41 -24.60 49.25
N LYS A 151 -19.45 -25.03 47.99
CA LYS A 151 -20.39 -26.06 47.51
C LYS A 151 -19.79 -27.46 47.51
N HIS A 152 -18.46 -27.57 47.38
CA HIS A 152 -17.78 -28.83 47.17
C HIS A 152 -16.61 -28.98 48.15
N HIS A 153 -16.37 -30.22 48.55
CA HIS A 153 -15.19 -30.63 49.29
C HIS A 153 -14.05 -30.90 48.30
N PHE A 154 -12.87 -30.37 48.58
CA PHE A 154 -11.67 -30.54 47.75
C PHE A 154 -10.54 -31.08 48.61
N THR A 155 -9.68 -31.93 48.06
CA THR A 155 -8.41 -32.21 48.74
C THR A 155 -7.43 -31.05 48.52
N LEU A 156 -6.46 -30.86 49.41
CA LEU A 156 -5.42 -29.83 49.24
C LEU A 156 -4.71 -29.96 47.89
N HIS A 157 -4.35 -31.18 47.49
CA HIS A 157 -3.73 -31.44 46.19
C HIS A 157 -4.67 -31.14 45.00
N GLU A 158 -5.99 -31.32 45.14
CA GLU A 158 -6.94 -30.85 44.12
C GLU A 158 -7.01 -29.33 44.07
N MET A 159 -6.94 -28.65 45.22
CA MET A 159 -6.94 -27.20 45.29
C MET A 159 -5.67 -26.61 44.65
N ASP A 160 -4.50 -27.19 44.88
CA ASP A 160 -3.25 -26.81 44.23
C ASP A 160 -3.36 -26.92 42.69
N ARG A 161 -4.01 -27.99 42.19
CA ARG A 161 -4.29 -28.13 40.76
C ARG A 161 -5.28 -27.09 40.23
N ILE A 162 -6.20 -26.60 41.06
CA ILE A 162 -7.14 -25.52 40.71
C ILE A 162 -6.42 -24.17 40.68
N PHE A 163 -5.53 -23.89 41.63
CA PHE A 163 -4.69 -22.68 41.62
C PHE A 163 -3.68 -22.71 40.46
N GLY A 164 -3.15 -23.88 40.14
CA GLY A 164 -2.29 -24.11 38.98
C GLY A 164 -2.97 -23.89 37.62
N ILE A 165 -4.28 -23.64 37.56
CA ILE A 165 -4.98 -23.25 36.30
C ILE A 165 -4.46 -21.89 35.79
N THR A 166 -4.01 -21.03 36.71
CA THR A 166 -3.44 -19.73 36.37
C THR A 166 -2.13 -19.84 35.57
N SER A 167 -1.40 -20.95 35.71
CA SER A 167 -0.15 -21.23 35.00
C SER A 167 -0.26 -22.35 33.95
N SER A 168 -1.22 -23.28 34.08
CA SER A 168 -1.40 -24.42 33.16
C SER A 168 -2.88 -24.76 32.92
N PHE A 169 -3.35 -24.63 31.68
CA PHE A 169 -4.78 -24.66 31.34
C PHE A 169 -5.44 -26.04 31.34
N SER A 170 -4.67 -27.12 31.55
CA SER A 170 -5.11 -28.48 31.20
C SER A 170 -4.89 -29.49 32.32
N THR A 171 -5.22 -29.13 33.57
CA THR A 171 -5.36 -30.16 34.61
C THR A 171 -6.72 -30.84 34.49
N ARG A 172 -6.72 -32.13 34.14
CA ARG A 172 -7.96 -32.95 33.95
C ARG A 172 -8.88 -32.91 35.18
N THR A 173 -8.31 -32.74 36.37
CA THR A 173 -9.02 -32.59 37.64
C THR A 173 -9.85 -31.31 37.70
N ALA A 174 -9.26 -30.17 37.32
CA ALA A 174 -9.95 -28.88 37.26
C ALA A 174 -11.13 -28.93 36.28
N LEU A 175 -10.91 -29.50 35.10
CA LEU A 175 -11.95 -29.57 34.08
C LEU A 175 -13.15 -30.43 34.50
N ARG A 176 -12.96 -31.47 35.33
CA ARG A 176 -14.08 -32.32 35.80
C ARG A 176 -14.80 -31.77 37.03
N ARG A 177 -14.07 -31.27 38.03
CA ARG A 177 -14.68 -30.84 39.32
C ARG A 177 -14.97 -29.34 39.39
N ALA A 178 -14.25 -28.51 38.65
CA ALA A 178 -14.32 -27.06 38.70
C ALA A 178 -14.72 -26.44 37.33
N THR A 179 -15.53 -27.14 36.53
CA THR A 179 -15.94 -26.75 35.16
C THR A 179 -16.24 -25.26 35.02
N GLY A 180 -17.12 -24.73 35.88
CA GLY A 180 -17.53 -23.33 35.81
C GLY A 180 -16.42 -22.32 36.14
N PHE A 181 -15.46 -22.68 36.99
CA PHE A 181 -14.29 -21.85 37.29
C PHE A 181 -13.28 -21.89 36.12
N THR A 182 -12.99 -23.09 35.61
CA THR A 182 -12.10 -23.29 34.46
C THR A 182 -12.61 -22.56 33.22
N VAL A 183 -13.92 -22.62 32.93
CA VAL A 183 -14.52 -21.89 31.80
C VAL A 183 -14.32 -20.38 31.94
N VAL A 184 -14.56 -19.80 33.11
CA VAL A 184 -14.37 -18.35 33.33
C VAL A 184 -12.90 -17.95 33.22
N ALA A 185 -11.98 -18.79 33.72
CA ALA A 185 -10.54 -18.54 33.62
C ALA A 185 -10.04 -18.59 32.16
N VAL A 186 -10.52 -19.55 31.36
CA VAL A 186 -10.19 -19.62 29.92
C VAL A 186 -10.77 -18.41 29.18
N LEU A 187 -12.02 -18.04 29.47
CA LEU A 187 -12.65 -16.85 28.87
C LEU A 187 -11.89 -15.56 29.21
N PHE A 188 -11.42 -15.40 30.44
CA PHE A 188 -10.59 -14.26 30.85
C PHE A 188 -9.35 -14.09 29.96
N LEU A 189 -8.65 -15.20 29.68
CA LEU A 189 -7.40 -15.18 28.91
C LEU A 189 -7.62 -14.97 27.42
N VAL A 190 -8.58 -15.70 26.85
CA VAL A 190 -8.93 -15.58 25.43
C VAL A 190 -9.42 -14.16 25.14
N LEU A 191 -10.28 -13.61 25.99
CA LEU A 191 -10.84 -12.28 25.78
C LEU A 191 -9.78 -11.19 25.85
N GLY A 192 -8.80 -11.33 26.75
CA GLY A 192 -7.67 -10.42 26.84
C GLY A 192 -6.94 -10.28 25.50
N GLY A 193 -6.50 -11.41 24.94
CA GLY A 193 -5.76 -11.42 23.68
C GLY A 193 -6.61 -11.03 22.46
N VAL A 194 -7.89 -11.42 22.43
CA VAL A 194 -8.77 -11.10 21.29
C VAL A 194 -9.05 -9.59 21.21
N VAL A 195 -9.37 -8.95 22.34
CA VAL A 195 -9.69 -7.52 22.35
C VAL A 195 -8.47 -6.67 21.96
N SER A 196 -7.30 -6.93 22.56
CA SER A 196 -6.08 -6.15 22.25
C SER A 196 -5.64 -6.26 20.80
N THR A 197 -5.84 -7.43 20.18
CA THR A 197 -5.29 -7.73 18.86
C THR A 197 -6.25 -7.36 17.74
N PHE A 198 -7.54 -7.69 17.89
CA PHE A 198 -8.49 -7.55 16.79
C PHE A 198 -9.24 -6.21 16.76
N ALA A 199 -9.41 -5.53 17.89
CA ALA A 199 -10.11 -4.26 17.93
C ALA A 199 -9.34 -3.12 17.22
N PRO A 200 -8.02 -2.93 17.44
CA PRO A 200 -7.31 -1.85 16.76
C PRO A 200 -7.23 -2.04 15.24
N ALA A 201 -7.10 -3.29 14.79
CA ALA A 201 -7.05 -3.66 13.39
C ALA A 201 -8.38 -3.52 12.64
N SER A 202 -9.42 -2.97 13.28
CA SER A 202 -10.66 -2.57 12.58
C SER A 202 -10.53 -1.23 11.85
N LEU A 203 -9.47 -0.47 12.08
CA LEU A 203 -9.08 0.67 11.25
C LEU A 203 -7.88 0.27 10.39
N SER A 204 -7.98 0.46 9.09
CA SER A 204 -6.87 0.28 8.14
C SER A 204 -6.66 1.55 7.34
N ILE A 205 -5.47 1.69 6.74
CA ILE A 205 -5.17 2.76 5.79
C ILE A 205 -5.31 2.14 4.40
N SER A 206 -6.18 2.72 3.57
CA SER A 206 -6.32 2.36 2.16
C SER A 206 -5.96 3.55 1.29
N ILE A 207 -5.41 3.29 0.11
CA ILE A 207 -5.18 4.32 -0.90
C ILE A 207 -6.40 4.34 -1.81
N ILE A 208 -7.07 5.49 -1.91
CA ILE A 208 -8.26 5.66 -2.73
C ILE A 208 -8.00 6.84 -3.68
N PRO A 209 -8.34 6.72 -4.98
CA PRO A 209 -8.26 7.85 -5.90
C PRO A 209 -9.31 8.89 -5.53
N LEU A 210 -8.86 10.07 -5.10
CA LEU A 210 -9.73 11.19 -4.78
C LEU A 210 -9.76 12.17 -5.96
N SER A 211 -10.97 12.50 -6.40
CA SER A 211 -11.19 13.44 -7.49
C SER A 211 -11.09 14.88 -6.97
N GLN A 212 -10.12 15.64 -7.48
CA GLN A 212 -9.88 17.04 -7.12
C GLN A 212 -9.89 17.92 -8.38
N PRO A 213 -10.42 19.16 -8.32
CA PRO A 213 -10.26 20.12 -9.42
C PRO A 213 -8.78 20.42 -9.67
N CYS A 214 -8.39 20.48 -10.93
CA CYS A 214 -7.02 20.77 -11.35
C CYS A 214 -7.01 21.42 -12.75
N ASP A 215 -5.99 22.23 -13.01
CA ASP A 215 -5.83 22.92 -14.29
C ASP A 215 -5.20 21.97 -15.31
N ILE A 216 -6.05 21.21 -16.00
CA ILE A 216 -5.65 20.29 -17.08
C ILE A 216 -5.65 21.03 -18.41
N MET A 217 -4.60 20.83 -19.19
CA MET A 217 -4.52 21.30 -20.57
C MET A 217 -4.81 20.15 -21.52
N THR A 218 -5.58 20.43 -22.58
CA THR A 218 -5.80 19.51 -23.71
C THR A 218 -5.41 20.19 -25.02
N VAL A 219 -5.25 19.41 -26.08
CA VAL A 219 -4.95 19.94 -27.41
C VAL A 219 -6.23 20.50 -28.03
N ASP A 220 -6.15 21.74 -28.51
CA ASP A 220 -7.24 22.43 -29.21
C ASP A 220 -6.68 23.39 -30.25
N PHE A 221 -6.99 23.14 -31.51
CA PHE A 221 -6.52 23.93 -32.64
C PHE A 221 -7.51 24.99 -33.12
N SER A 222 -8.68 25.12 -32.48
CA SER A 222 -9.75 26.01 -32.94
C SER A 222 -9.29 27.47 -33.11
N ASN A 223 -8.41 27.93 -32.21
CA ASN A 223 -7.84 29.27 -32.19
C ASN A 223 -6.31 29.30 -32.38
N ALA A 224 -5.70 28.18 -32.79
CA ALA A 224 -4.26 28.05 -32.89
C ALA A 224 -3.75 28.56 -34.24
N CYS A 225 -2.76 29.45 -34.24
CA CYS A 225 -2.05 29.85 -35.44
C CYS A 225 -0.82 28.95 -35.63
N THR A 226 -1.00 27.88 -36.38
CA THR A 226 0.05 26.90 -36.71
C THR A 226 0.41 27.02 -38.18
N SER A 227 1.69 27.20 -38.47
CA SER A 227 2.20 27.03 -39.83
C SER A 227 3.55 26.32 -39.80
N PHE A 228 3.93 25.70 -40.91
CA PHE A 228 5.25 25.14 -41.08
C PHE A 228 6.00 25.98 -42.13
N PRO A 229 7.28 26.36 -41.88
CA PRO A 229 8.14 25.93 -40.78
C PRO A 229 7.87 26.64 -39.44
N SER A 230 7.80 25.88 -38.34
CA SER A 230 7.86 26.41 -36.97
C SER A 230 8.91 25.65 -36.15
N THR A 231 9.64 26.37 -35.29
CA THR A 231 10.67 25.76 -34.42
C THR A 231 10.06 24.73 -33.46
N ALA A 232 8.84 24.98 -32.97
CA ALA A 232 8.15 24.06 -32.07
C ALA A 232 7.78 22.74 -32.77
N LEU A 233 7.19 22.80 -33.98
CA LEU A 233 6.88 21.59 -34.76
C LEU A 233 8.14 20.86 -35.21
N ALA A 234 9.18 21.60 -35.60
CA ALA A 234 10.46 21.01 -36.00
C ALA A 234 11.12 20.27 -34.83
N ASN A 235 11.14 20.85 -33.62
CA ASN A 235 11.67 20.20 -32.42
C ASN A 235 10.87 18.96 -32.04
N LEU A 236 9.54 19.02 -32.14
CA LEU A 236 8.66 17.88 -31.88
C LEU A 236 8.92 16.74 -32.89
N ALA A 237 8.94 17.05 -34.18
CA ALA A 237 9.22 16.07 -35.24
C ALA A 237 10.63 15.45 -35.07
N THR A 238 11.64 16.28 -34.83
CA THR A 238 13.02 15.86 -34.54
C THR A 238 13.06 14.88 -33.38
N HIS A 239 12.42 15.21 -32.25
CA HIS A 239 12.39 14.36 -31.06
C HIS A 239 11.74 13.01 -31.38
N VAL A 240 10.58 13.01 -32.02
CA VAL A 240 9.83 11.79 -32.33
C VAL A 240 10.59 10.89 -33.30
N VAL A 241 11.16 11.46 -34.36
CA VAL A 241 11.88 10.69 -35.38
C VAL A 241 13.20 10.12 -34.84
N LEU A 242 13.93 10.86 -33.97
CA LEU A 242 15.16 10.36 -33.36
C LEU A 242 14.91 9.35 -32.24
N THR A 243 14.03 9.66 -31.29
CA THR A 243 13.83 8.85 -30.08
C THR A 243 12.82 7.74 -30.28
N GLN A 244 12.03 7.80 -31.36
CA GLN A 244 10.89 6.93 -31.62
C GLN A 244 9.88 6.94 -30.45
N SER A 245 9.79 8.06 -29.73
CA SER A 245 8.94 8.22 -28.54
C SER A 245 8.23 9.58 -28.52
N ALA A 246 7.10 9.63 -27.82
CA ALA A 246 6.34 10.87 -27.65
C ALA A 246 7.06 11.84 -26.68
N MET A 247 6.98 13.14 -26.98
CA MET A 247 7.41 14.17 -26.03
C MET A 247 6.41 14.24 -24.87
N LEU A 248 6.89 14.25 -23.62
CA LEU A 248 6.02 14.17 -22.44
C LEU A 248 5.74 15.57 -21.84
N PRO A 249 4.55 15.79 -21.25
CA PRO A 249 4.26 17.01 -20.49
C PRO A 249 5.30 17.31 -19.39
N PRO A 250 5.87 18.53 -19.35
CA PRO A 250 6.99 18.86 -18.45
C PRO A 250 6.58 19.06 -16.99
N SER A 251 5.32 19.42 -16.70
CA SER A 251 4.84 19.69 -15.33
C SER A 251 3.53 18.99 -15.02
N SER A 252 3.43 18.43 -13.82
CA SER A 252 2.21 17.85 -13.27
C SER A 252 1.32 18.94 -12.66
N PRO A 253 0.01 19.00 -12.98
CA PRO A 253 -0.90 19.98 -12.38
C PRO A 253 -1.22 19.68 -10.90
N CYS A 254 -0.87 18.50 -10.39
CA CYS A 254 -1.24 18.04 -9.04
C CYS A 254 -0.18 17.16 -8.35
N SER A 255 1.10 17.34 -8.69
CA SER A 255 2.23 16.54 -8.20
C SER A 255 2.09 15.05 -8.56
N ASN A 256 1.36 14.24 -7.76
CA ASN A 256 1.14 12.82 -7.97
C ASN A 256 -0.33 12.54 -8.31
N CYS A 257 -0.68 12.59 -9.58
CA CYS A 257 -2.06 12.41 -9.99
C CYS A 257 -2.17 11.78 -11.36
N THR A 258 -3.37 11.28 -11.64
CA THR A 258 -3.75 10.79 -12.95
C THR A 258 -4.94 11.59 -13.49
N TYR A 259 -4.97 11.83 -14.79
CA TYR A 259 -6.10 12.47 -15.45
C TYR A 259 -6.23 12.01 -16.89
N ASN A 260 -7.45 12.13 -17.41
CA ASN A 260 -7.77 11.76 -18.78
C ASN A 260 -8.11 13.00 -19.59
N VAL A 261 -7.59 13.07 -20.82
CA VAL A 261 -7.95 14.10 -21.80
C VAL A 261 -8.39 13.43 -23.09
N VAL A 262 -9.32 14.10 -23.78
CA VAL A 262 -9.77 13.70 -25.11
C VAL A 262 -9.57 14.87 -26.05
N TYR A 263 -8.90 14.64 -27.18
CA TYR A 263 -8.63 15.66 -28.19
C TYR A 263 -8.52 15.05 -29.57
N PHE A 264 -8.57 15.91 -30.58
CA PHE A 264 -8.40 15.53 -31.97
C PHE A 264 -6.99 15.90 -32.44
N ALA A 265 -6.34 14.99 -33.15
CA ALA A 265 -5.03 15.21 -33.73
C ALA A 265 -4.84 14.35 -34.99
N PRO A 266 -3.83 14.64 -35.84
CA PRO A 266 -3.58 13.86 -37.03
C PRO A 266 -3.18 12.41 -36.71
N ALA A 267 -3.47 11.51 -37.65
CA ALA A 267 -3.00 10.12 -37.69
C ALA A 267 -2.59 9.77 -39.12
N LEU A 268 -1.85 8.66 -39.29
CA LEU A 268 -1.52 8.14 -40.62
C LEU A 268 -2.15 6.77 -40.83
N THR A 269 -2.69 6.55 -42.02
CA THR A 269 -3.02 5.21 -42.54
C THR A 269 -2.10 4.92 -43.71
N CYS A 270 -1.33 3.84 -43.59
CA CYS A 270 -0.30 3.48 -44.56
C CYS A 270 -0.65 2.20 -45.31
N SER A 271 -0.26 2.14 -46.58
CA SER A 271 -0.42 0.96 -47.43
C SER A 271 0.78 0.79 -48.35
N GLU A 272 1.09 -0.44 -48.71
CA GLU A 272 2.09 -0.72 -49.74
C GLU A 272 1.53 -0.42 -51.12
N ILE A 273 2.36 0.22 -51.95
CA ILE A 273 2.01 0.56 -53.33
C ILE A 273 3.11 0.12 -54.28
N ASN A 274 2.78 0.04 -55.56
CA ASN A 274 3.76 -0.29 -56.59
C ASN A 274 4.55 0.95 -57.02
N MET A 275 5.74 0.74 -57.60
CA MET A 275 6.57 1.80 -58.18
C MET A 275 5.79 2.68 -59.17
N THR A 276 4.94 2.07 -60.00
CA THR A 276 4.14 2.78 -61.02
C THR A 276 3.09 3.71 -60.45
N SER A 277 2.65 3.49 -59.20
CA SER A 277 1.71 4.35 -58.47
C SER A 277 2.42 5.33 -57.53
N SER A 278 3.75 5.34 -57.52
CA SER A 278 4.56 6.20 -56.66
C SER A 278 5.16 7.37 -57.45
N PRO A 279 5.57 8.46 -56.78
CA PRO A 279 6.32 9.55 -57.42
C PRO A 279 7.79 9.19 -57.70
N PHE A 280 8.24 7.98 -57.34
CA PHE A 280 9.63 7.56 -57.48
C PHE A 280 9.90 7.02 -58.88
N HIS A 281 11.12 7.29 -59.37
CA HIS A 281 11.59 6.78 -60.64
C HIS A 281 12.43 5.51 -60.40
N PRO A 282 12.49 4.57 -61.37
CA PRO A 282 13.42 3.46 -61.32
C PRO A 282 14.86 3.95 -61.23
N ASP A 283 15.67 3.21 -60.50
CA ASP A 283 17.08 3.51 -60.31
C ASP A 283 17.85 3.60 -61.64
N PRO A 284 18.71 4.62 -61.82
CA PRO A 284 19.73 4.61 -62.86
C PRO A 284 20.68 3.43 -62.70
N VAL A 285 21.26 2.94 -63.80
CA VAL A 285 22.15 1.74 -63.85
C VAL A 285 23.32 1.78 -62.83
N HIS A 286 23.71 2.97 -62.37
CA HIS A 286 24.85 3.16 -61.47
C HIS A 286 24.48 3.83 -60.14
N HIS A 287 23.20 4.02 -59.83
CA HIS A 287 22.77 4.71 -58.62
C HIS A 287 21.75 3.86 -57.89
N VAL A 288 22.01 3.54 -56.62
CA VAL A 288 21.09 2.74 -55.81
C VAL A 288 20.53 3.57 -54.68
N VAL A 289 19.20 3.69 -54.63
CA VAL A 289 18.52 4.54 -53.64
C VAL A 289 18.06 3.69 -52.45
N LEU A 290 18.81 3.70 -51.35
CA LEU A 290 18.47 2.94 -50.13
C LEU A 290 17.22 3.48 -49.43
N TRP A 291 17.03 4.80 -49.51
CA TRP A 291 15.89 5.52 -48.96
C TRP A 291 15.53 6.67 -49.86
N ASN A 292 14.23 6.89 -50.06
CA ASN A 292 13.72 8.10 -50.65
C ASN A 292 12.38 8.44 -50.00
N GLY A 293 12.32 9.58 -49.33
CA GLY A 293 11.09 10.13 -48.80
C GLY A 293 10.68 11.35 -49.60
N THR A 294 9.40 11.42 -49.93
CA THR A 294 8.80 12.62 -50.51
C THR A 294 7.33 12.72 -50.08
N PHE A 295 6.71 13.86 -50.30
CA PHE A 295 5.29 14.03 -50.07
C PHE A 295 4.69 14.82 -51.21
N ALA A 296 3.46 14.47 -51.59
CA ALA A 296 2.75 15.11 -52.70
C ALA A 296 1.34 15.51 -52.27
N PRO A 297 0.80 16.61 -52.82
CA PRO A 297 -0.57 17.03 -52.50
C PRO A 297 -1.57 15.98 -52.97
N ASN A 298 -2.47 15.58 -52.07
CA ASN A 298 -3.62 14.73 -52.36
C ASN A 298 -4.78 15.60 -52.84
N GLN A 299 -5.10 15.50 -54.13
CA GLN A 299 -6.15 16.33 -54.75
C GLN A 299 -7.56 16.02 -54.24
N VAL A 300 -7.79 14.83 -53.67
CA VAL A 300 -9.12 14.41 -53.20
C VAL A 300 -9.42 15.05 -51.84
N ASN A 301 -8.46 15.01 -50.93
CA ASN A 301 -8.66 15.42 -49.54
C ASN A 301 -8.06 16.80 -49.22
N GLN A 302 -7.40 17.46 -50.17
CA GLN A 302 -6.63 18.70 -49.97
C GLN A 302 -5.52 18.58 -48.89
N THR A 303 -5.06 17.35 -48.63
CA THR A 303 -3.99 17.04 -47.70
C THR A 303 -2.70 16.67 -48.46
N PHE A 304 -1.73 16.05 -47.79
CA PHE A 304 -0.53 15.49 -48.42
C PHE A 304 -0.47 13.99 -48.17
N ASP A 305 -0.11 13.24 -49.20
CA ASP A 305 0.27 11.85 -49.07
C ASP A 305 1.80 11.78 -48.91
N ILE A 306 2.25 10.98 -47.96
CA ILE A 306 3.67 10.74 -47.69
C ILE A 306 4.08 9.46 -48.40
N TYR A 307 5.07 9.55 -49.26
CA TYR A 307 5.62 8.44 -50.02
C TYR A 307 7.02 8.11 -49.50
N LEU A 308 7.25 6.84 -49.20
CA LEU A 308 8.52 6.36 -48.67
C LEU A 308 8.94 5.12 -49.43
N MET A 309 10.14 5.16 -49.99
CA MET A 309 10.83 4.03 -50.58
C MET A 309 11.96 3.61 -49.66
N SER A 310 12.09 2.31 -49.43
CA SER A 310 13.25 1.75 -48.75
C SER A 310 13.62 0.37 -49.30
N ARG A 311 14.92 0.05 -49.31
CA ARG A 311 15.43 -1.28 -49.64
C ARG A 311 16.59 -1.67 -48.73
N SER A 312 16.87 -2.96 -48.67
CA SER A 312 18.06 -3.52 -48.00
C SER A 312 18.97 -4.18 -49.03
N GLY A 313 20.25 -4.36 -48.71
CA GLY A 313 21.18 -5.01 -49.64
C GLY A 313 22.63 -4.86 -49.25
N ASN A 314 23.52 -5.36 -50.09
CA ASN A 314 24.95 -5.29 -49.85
C ASN A 314 25.63 -4.33 -50.84
N PRO A 315 26.19 -3.20 -50.37
CA PRO A 315 26.84 -2.24 -51.24
C PRO A 315 28.08 -2.81 -51.94
N PHE A 316 28.76 -3.80 -51.37
CA PHE A 316 29.97 -4.39 -51.98
C PHE A 316 29.67 -5.37 -53.11
N THR A 317 28.55 -6.10 -53.04
CA THR A 317 28.17 -7.07 -54.08
C THR A 317 27.21 -6.49 -55.12
N GLY A 318 26.58 -5.35 -54.82
CA GLY A 318 25.54 -4.77 -55.66
C GLY A 318 24.22 -5.55 -55.61
N ASN A 319 24.07 -6.51 -54.70
CA ASN A 319 22.84 -7.28 -54.53
C ASN A 319 21.88 -6.56 -53.57
N PHE A 320 20.79 -6.03 -54.10
CA PHE A 320 19.76 -5.30 -53.35
C PHE A 320 18.40 -5.99 -53.47
N SER A 321 17.60 -5.89 -52.40
CA SER A 321 16.21 -6.31 -52.42
C SER A 321 15.38 -5.40 -53.31
N ASP A 322 14.21 -5.89 -53.74
CA ASP A 322 13.20 -5.04 -54.33
C ASP A 322 12.81 -3.91 -53.35
N PRO A 323 12.52 -2.70 -53.87
CA PRO A 323 12.13 -1.58 -53.03
C PRO A 323 10.74 -1.79 -52.45
N GLN A 324 10.59 -1.64 -51.14
CA GLN A 324 9.29 -1.50 -50.50
C GLN A 324 8.88 -0.03 -50.59
N ILE A 325 7.70 0.23 -51.15
CA ILE A 325 7.16 1.58 -51.30
C ILE A 325 5.86 1.67 -50.52
N ILE A 326 5.80 2.65 -49.62
CA ILE A 326 4.67 2.88 -48.75
C ILE A 326 4.11 4.25 -49.01
N MET A 327 2.79 4.31 -49.09
CA MET A 327 2.02 5.54 -49.16
C MET A 327 1.22 5.67 -47.87
N CYS A 328 1.40 6.79 -47.17
CA CYS A 328 0.66 7.12 -45.97
C CYS A 328 -0.24 8.34 -46.23
N THR A 329 -1.53 8.14 -45.99
CA THR A 329 -2.56 9.18 -46.08
C THR A 329 -2.82 9.78 -44.70
N LEU A 330 -2.95 11.10 -44.63
CA LEU A 330 -3.35 11.81 -43.41
C LEU A 330 -4.81 11.50 -43.05
N GLN A 331 -5.06 11.19 -41.78
CA GLN A 331 -6.39 10.94 -41.22
C GLN A 331 -6.63 11.82 -39.99
N ASN A 332 -7.90 12.00 -39.64
CA ASN A 332 -8.29 12.56 -38.35
C ASN A 332 -8.37 11.42 -37.32
N ALA A 333 -7.99 11.67 -36.08
CA ALA A 333 -8.17 10.70 -35.00
C ALA A 333 -8.56 11.38 -33.70
N THR A 334 -9.44 10.71 -32.97
CA THR A 334 -9.77 11.07 -31.59
C THR A 334 -8.82 10.32 -30.66
N TYR A 335 -8.04 11.05 -29.88
CA TYR A 335 -7.13 10.50 -28.89
C TYR A 335 -7.75 10.55 -27.50
N LYS A 336 -7.80 9.41 -26.82
CA LYS A 336 -8.13 9.29 -25.39
C LYS A 336 -6.84 9.02 -24.64
N ALA A 337 -6.24 10.07 -24.10
CA ALA A 337 -4.97 9.98 -23.39
C ALA A 337 -5.19 9.96 -21.87
N ASN A 338 -4.59 8.99 -21.21
CA ASN A 338 -4.44 8.91 -19.76
C ASN A 338 -3.01 9.32 -19.40
N ILE A 339 -2.88 10.37 -18.59
CA ILE A 339 -1.61 10.90 -18.11
C ILE A 339 -1.46 10.51 -16.65
N ASP A 340 -0.34 9.88 -16.30
CA ASP A 340 0.01 9.46 -14.95
C ASP A 340 1.31 10.13 -14.52
N HIS A 341 1.27 10.88 -13.41
CA HIS A 341 2.44 11.55 -12.83
C HIS A 341 2.99 10.87 -11.57
N ARG A 342 2.46 9.71 -11.14
CA ARG A 342 2.83 9.09 -9.85
C ARG A 342 4.29 8.64 -9.74
N ASN A 343 4.93 8.30 -10.87
CA ASN A 343 6.32 7.83 -10.90
C ASN A 343 7.03 8.38 -12.14
N GLY A 344 7.08 9.70 -12.24
CA GLY A 344 7.38 10.40 -13.48
C GLY A 344 6.15 10.49 -14.39
N THR A 345 6.26 11.29 -15.44
CA THR A 345 5.17 11.45 -16.42
C THR A 345 5.12 10.25 -17.35
N ARG A 346 4.00 9.54 -17.39
CA ARG A 346 3.71 8.50 -18.38
C ARG A 346 2.41 8.85 -19.08
N VAL A 347 2.41 8.75 -20.41
CA VAL A 347 1.20 8.96 -21.22
C VAL A 347 0.85 7.66 -21.93
N THR A 348 -0.38 7.22 -21.77
CA THR A 348 -0.97 6.10 -22.53
C THR A 348 -2.13 6.64 -23.32
N ALA A 349 -2.11 6.48 -24.64
CA ALA A 349 -3.16 7.00 -25.51
C ALA A 349 -3.78 5.89 -26.37
N GLU A 350 -5.10 5.82 -26.34
CA GLU A 350 -5.89 5.05 -27.30
C GLU A 350 -6.35 6.01 -28.40
N MET A 351 -6.25 5.59 -29.67
CA MET A 351 -6.70 6.40 -30.79
C MET A 351 -7.83 5.70 -31.55
N ASP A 352 -8.82 6.48 -31.95
CA ASP A 352 -9.90 6.06 -32.83
C ASP A 352 -9.82 6.86 -34.13
N ILE A 353 -9.55 6.17 -35.25
CA ILE A 353 -9.31 6.80 -36.55
C ILE A 353 -10.65 7.08 -37.21
N VAL A 354 -10.89 8.34 -37.53
CA VAL A 354 -12.06 8.79 -38.28
C VAL A 354 -11.57 9.31 -39.63
N PRO A 355 -12.19 8.90 -40.76
CA PRO A 355 -11.82 9.44 -42.06
C PRO A 355 -11.84 10.97 -42.04
N PHE A 356 -10.81 11.60 -42.60
CA PHE A 356 -10.77 13.04 -42.76
C PHE A 356 -11.87 13.47 -43.74
N TYR A 357 -13.05 13.82 -43.24
CA TYR A 357 -14.09 14.45 -44.03
C TYR A 357 -13.96 15.95 -43.82
N ASP A 358 -13.59 16.67 -44.87
CA ASP A 358 -13.58 18.13 -44.91
C ASP A 358 -15.03 18.62 -44.86
N GLN A 359 -15.65 18.48 -43.69
CA GLN A 359 -16.95 19.04 -43.43
C GLN A 359 -16.68 20.53 -43.26
N TYR A 360 -17.00 21.29 -44.32
CA TYR A 360 -16.89 22.75 -44.53
C TYR A 360 -17.30 23.68 -43.35
N THR A 361 -17.63 23.12 -42.19
CA THR A 361 -18.01 23.77 -40.93
C THR A 361 -16.93 23.74 -39.85
N GLU A 362 -15.86 22.95 -39.97
CA GLU A 362 -14.71 23.05 -39.05
C GLU A 362 -13.89 24.32 -39.35
N SER A 363 -13.29 24.92 -38.32
CA SER A 363 -12.54 26.17 -38.50
C SER A 363 -11.31 25.91 -39.36
N VAL A 364 -11.07 26.80 -40.35
CA VAL A 364 -9.92 26.78 -41.28
C VAL A 364 -8.58 26.50 -40.56
N ASN A 365 -8.46 26.97 -39.32
CA ASN A 365 -7.30 26.80 -38.46
C ASN A 365 -6.99 25.32 -38.12
N VAL A 366 -7.99 24.46 -37.93
CA VAL A 366 -7.78 23.05 -37.54
C VAL A 366 -7.18 22.28 -38.70
N THR A 367 -7.74 22.41 -39.90
CA THR A 367 -7.21 21.79 -41.12
C THR A 367 -5.78 22.27 -41.40
N GLU A 368 -5.52 23.57 -41.27
CA GLU A 368 -4.18 24.14 -41.43
C GLU A 368 -3.18 23.58 -40.40
N ALA A 369 -3.61 23.39 -39.15
CA ALA A 369 -2.79 22.76 -38.11
C ALA A 369 -2.42 21.33 -38.45
N TYR A 370 -3.38 20.54 -38.91
CA TYR A 370 -3.17 19.13 -39.23
C TYR A 370 -2.20 18.99 -40.40
N VAL A 371 -2.39 19.79 -41.43
CA VAL A 371 -1.51 19.86 -42.59
C VAL A 371 -0.11 20.34 -42.20
N SER A 372 0.00 21.31 -41.28
CA SER A 372 1.29 21.81 -40.80
C SER A 372 2.05 20.76 -39.97
N ILE A 373 1.36 20.03 -39.11
CA ILE A 373 1.92 18.92 -38.32
C ILE A 373 2.37 17.79 -39.25
N SER A 374 1.52 17.39 -40.21
CA SER A 374 1.85 16.32 -41.16
C SER A 374 2.99 16.71 -42.10
N ARG A 375 3.05 17.97 -42.54
CA ARG A 375 4.16 18.50 -43.34
C ARG A 375 5.46 18.50 -42.55
N ALA A 376 5.43 18.96 -41.30
CA ALA A 376 6.59 18.88 -40.42
C ALA A 376 7.09 17.44 -40.32
N PHE A 377 6.21 16.48 -40.05
CA PHE A 377 6.58 15.06 -40.05
C PHE A 377 7.19 14.61 -41.39
N ALA A 378 6.52 14.91 -42.51
CA ALA A 378 6.95 14.50 -43.84
C ALA A 378 8.32 15.09 -44.25
N GLU A 379 8.61 16.35 -43.89
CA GLU A 379 9.90 16.99 -44.20
C GLU A 379 11.08 16.32 -43.49
N PHE A 380 10.91 15.87 -42.24
CA PHE A 380 11.94 15.10 -41.53
C PHE A 380 12.12 13.68 -42.09
N MET A 381 11.13 13.18 -42.82
CA MET A 381 11.18 11.89 -43.50
C MET A 381 11.69 12.01 -44.95
N SER A 382 11.64 13.23 -45.49
CA SER A 382 11.98 13.58 -46.87
C SER A 382 13.48 13.52 -47.13
N GLY A 383 13.83 13.38 -48.39
CA GLY A 383 15.20 13.25 -48.88
C GLY A 383 15.59 11.80 -49.13
N SER A 384 16.82 11.61 -49.56
CA SER A 384 17.36 10.34 -50.01
C SER A 384 18.64 9.94 -49.29
N VAL A 385 18.82 8.62 -49.23
CA VAL A 385 20.09 7.97 -48.94
C VAL A 385 20.45 7.18 -50.18
N GLU A 386 21.52 7.58 -50.84
CA GLU A 386 21.93 7.06 -52.14
C GLU A 386 23.34 6.48 -52.08
N LEU A 387 23.53 5.37 -52.77
CA LEU A 387 24.82 4.76 -53.03
C LEU A 387 25.26 5.19 -54.43
N VAL A 388 26.31 6.01 -54.49
CA VAL A 388 26.91 6.53 -55.72
C VAL A 388 28.21 5.78 -55.97
N PRO A 389 28.62 5.43 -57.21
CA PRO A 389 29.83 4.66 -57.44
C PRO A 389 31.06 5.37 -56.86
N SER A 390 31.82 4.64 -56.04
CA SER A 390 33.03 5.17 -55.42
C SER A 390 34.18 5.18 -56.43
N GLN A 391 35.04 6.19 -56.33
CA GLN A 391 36.27 6.25 -57.13
C GLN A 391 37.42 5.42 -56.52
N GLU A 392 37.23 4.89 -55.32
CA GLU A 392 38.24 4.08 -54.63
C GLU A 392 38.21 2.61 -55.08
N PRO A 393 39.37 1.98 -55.31
CA PRO A 393 39.46 0.64 -55.91
C PRO A 393 38.91 -0.50 -55.03
N PHE A 394 38.67 -0.27 -53.74
CA PHE A 394 38.18 -1.28 -52.79
C PHE A 394 36.74 -1.02 -52.30
N LYS A 395 36.11 0.06 -52.79
CA LYS A 395 34.76 0.46 -52.39
C LYS A 395 33.92 0.69 -53.64
N MET A 396 32.86 -0.08 -53.81
CA MET A 396 32.03 0.01 -55.02
C MET A 396 31.12 1.25 -54.98
N TYR A 397 30.63 1.65 -53.80
CA TYR A 397 29.77 2.81 -53.63
C TYR A 397 30.15 3.67 -52.42
N ASP A 398 30.06 4.99 -52.58
CA ASP A 398 29.99 5.99 -51.53
C ASP A 398 28.54 6.27 -51.14
N MET A 399 28.30 6.37 -49.82
CA MET A 399 26.99 6.73 -49.28
C MET A 399 26.87 8.25 -49.24
N THR A 400 25.88 8.78 -49.95
CA THR A 400 25.50 10.19 -49.91
C THR A 400 24.12 10.29 -49.27
N SER A 401 23.92 11.28 -48.39
CA SER A 401 22.63 11.47 -47.72
C SER A 401 22.29 12.94 -47.62
N ASN A 402 21.02 13.27 -47.85
CA ASN A 402 20.46 14.61 -47.66
C ASN A 402 19.17 14.56 -46.82
N THR A 403 18.96 13.46 -46.09
CA THR A 403 17.78 13.23 -45.25
C THR A 403 18.15 13.13 -43.78
N PHE A 404 17.25 13.57 -42.92
CA PHE A 404 17.39 13.40 -41.48
C PHE A 404 17.36 11.92 -41.05
N VAL A 405 16.71 11.06 -41.84
CA VAL A 405 16.59 9.62 -41.56
C VAL A 405 17.96 8.94 -41.47
N ALA A 406 18.99 9.46 -42.13
CA ALA A 406 20.36 8.94 -42.03
C ALA A 406 20.91 8.98 -40.59
N TYR A 407 20.35 9.82 -39.71
CA TYR A 407 20.77 9.96 -38.30
C TYR A 407 19.93 9.14 -37.30
N THR A 408 18.89 8.43 -37.77
CA THR A 408 17.89 7.76 -36.91
C THR A 408 18.19 6.29 -36.62
N GLY A 409 19.24 5.73 -37.24
CA GLY A 409 19.58 4.30 -37.18
C GLY A 409 18.60 3.37 -37.92
N TRP A 410 17.64 3.93 -38.67
CA TRP A 410 16.67 3.13 -39.45
C TRP A 410 17.32 2.40 -40.62
N ILE A 411 18.44 2.93 -41.10
CA ILE A 411 19.29 2.33 -42.11
C ILE A 411 20.68 2.21 -41.50
N THR A 412 21.14 0.99 -41.34
CA THR A 412 22.50 0.72 -40.87
C THR A 412 23.24 -0.06 -41.92
N CYS A 413 24.31 0.52 -42.44
CA CYS A 413 25.32 -0.16 -43.25
C CYS A 413 26.53 -0.38 -42.34
N GLY A 414 27.01 -1.61 -42.20
CA GLY A 414 28.23 -1.85 -41.44
C GLY A 414 29.48 -1.45 -42.23
N ASP A 415 30.58 -1.25 -41.49
CA ASP A 415 31.85 -0.77 -42.06
C ASP A 415 32.69 -1.89 -42.70
N ASP A 416 32.33 -3.15 -42.47
CA ASP A 416 33.05 -4.31 -43.00
C ASP A 416 32.63 -4.64 -44.45
N VAL A 417 33.56 -5.21 -45.22
CA VAL A 417 33.38 -5.63 -46.63
C VAL A 417 32.22 -6.63 -46.84
N SER A 418 31.75 -7.26 -45.76
CA SER A 418 30.60 -8.18 -45.76
C SER A 418 29.31 -7.59 -45.21
N ALA A 419 29.33 -6.33 -44.77
CA ALA A 419 28.19 -5.76 -44.07
C ALA A 419 27.06 -5.38 -45.04
N ASN A 420 25.87 -5.89 -44.74
CA ASN A 420 24.66 -5.52 -45.45
C ASN A 420 24.10 -4.22 -44.88
N CYS A 421 23.68 -3.32 -45.76
CA CYS A 421 22.75 -2.24 -45.41
C CYS A 421 21.40 -2.88 -45.08
N THR A 422 21.01 -2.77 -43.81
CA THR A 422 19.77 -3.34 -43.28
C THR A 422 18.83 -2.23 -42.87
N ARG A 423 17.54 -2.44 -43.14
CA ARG A 423 16.46 -1.61 -42.63
C ARG A 423 16.01 -2.14 -41.28
N ASN A 424 16.15 -1.33 -40.23
CA ASN A 424 15.83 -1.71 -38.85
C ASN A 424 14.42 -1.32 -38.41
N ILE A 425 13.56 -0.94 -39.36
CA ILE A 425 12.22 -0.44 -39.08
C ILE A 425 11.20 -1.09 -40.02
N ASP A 426 10.06 -1.51 -39.46
CA ASP A 426 8.88 -1.88 -40.24
C ASP A 426 8.08 -0.62 -40.54
N LEU A 427 8.23 -0.10 -41.75
CA LEU A 427 7.64 1.16 -42.15
C LEU A 427 6.10 1.14 -42.12
N LEU A 428 5.46 0.00 -42.39
CA LEU A 428 4.00 -0.08 -42.42
C LEU A 428 3.39 0.16 -41.03
N THR A 429 4.06 -0.35 -39.99
CA THR A 429 3.63 -0.22 -38.59
C THR A 429 4.22 1.00 -37.89
N ALA A 430 5.49 1.33 -38.19
CA ALA A 430 6.20 2.37 -37.46
C ALA A 430 5.74 3.79 -37.84
N LEU A 431 5.36 4.05 -39.11
CA LEU A 431 4.93 5.39 -39.53
C LEU A 431 3.65 5.85 -38.83
N PRO A 432 2.58 5.02 -38.74
CA PRO A 432 1.42 5.35 -37.91
C PRO A 432 1.78 5.56 -36.44
N ILE A 433 2.66 4.73 -35.86
CA ILE A 433 3.09 4.85 -34.46
C ILE A 433 3.86 6.16 -34.21
N LEU A 434 4.75 6.55 -35.12
CA LEU A 434 5.50 7.79 -35.01
C LEU A 434 4.58 9.02 -35.14
N MET A 435 3.60 9.00 -36.05
CA MET A 435 2.59 10.06 -36.08
C MET A 435 1.77 10.09 -34.79
N GLN A 436 1.38 8.93 -34.26
CA GLN A 436 0.72 8.84 -32.94
C GLN A 436 1.60 9.43 -31.83
N HIS A 437 2.91 9.17 -31.82
CA HIS A 437 3.84 9.76 -30.85
C HIS A 437 3.96 11.29 -31.02
N MET A 438 3.92 11.78 -32.25
CA MET A 438 3.88 13.21 -32.54
C MET A 438 2.59 13.84 -32.03
N SER A 439 1.44 13.21 -32.28
CA SER A 439 0.12 13.66 -31.81
C SER A 439 0.00 13.63 -30.28
N VAL A 440 0.53 12.59 -29.61
CA VAL A 440 0.62 12.55 -28.14
C VAL A 440 1.56 13.63 -27.61
N GLY A 441 2.66 13.90 -28.33
CA GLY A 441 3.64 14.93 -27.99
C GLY A 441 3.10 16.36 -28.05
N LEU A 442 1.95 16.60 -28.69
CA LEU A 442 1.27 17.90 -28.66
C LEU A 442 0.83 18.30 -27.25
N LEU A 443 0.65 17.34 -26.32
CA LEU A 443 0.38 17.63 -24.91
C LEU A 443 1.59 18.23 -24.17
N ALA A 444 2.79 18.14 -24.75
CA ALA A 444 4.01 18.62 -24.09
C ALA A 444 4.16 20.15 -24.10
N GLY A 445 3.52 20.83 -25.06
CA GLY A 445 3.62 22.28 -25.19
C GLY A 445 2.94 22.80 -26.45
N SER A 446 2.73 24.13 -26.51
CA SER A 446 2.11 24.74 -27.68
C SER A 446 3.03 24.69 -28.90
N VAL A 447 2.46 24.36 -30.05
CA VAL A 447 3.13 24.34 -31.37
C VAL A 447 2.79 25.54 -32.27
N THR A 448 2.20 26.59 -31.71
CA THR A 448 1.87 27.84 -32.41
C THR A 448 3.12 28.66 -32.74
N ILE A 449 3.02 29.51 -33.76
CA ILE A 449 4.13 30.38 -34.19
C ILE A 449 4.21 31.65 -33.36
N ASP A 450 3.06 32.13 -32.90
CA ASP A 450 2.97 33.32 -32.08
C ASP A 450 2.73 32.95 -30.60
N ASN A 451 3.09 33.89 -29.73
CA ASN A 451 2.81 33.77 -28.29
C ASN A 451 1.37 34.24 -27.94
N ARG A 452 0.54 34.57 -28.94
CA ARG A 452 -0.82 35.10 -28.73
C ARG A 452 -1.85 34.00 -28.76
N THR A 453 -1.61 32.98 -29.57
CA THR A 453 -2.44 31.79 -29.70
C THR A 453 -1.76 30.60 -29.03
N SER A 454 -2.55 29.64 -28.62
CA SER A 454 -2.08 28.39 -28.02
C SER A 454 -2.80 27.24 -28.70
N SER A 455 -2.06 26.16 -28.96
CA SER A 455 -2.62 24.86 -29.37
C SER A 455 -3.05 24.00 -28.17
N LEU A 456 -2.90 24.55 -26.96
CA LEU A 456 -3.40 24.00 -25.72
C LEU A 456 -4.52 24.87 -25.17
N SER A 457 -5.62 24.25 -24.78
CA SER A 457 -6.73 24.88 -24.06
C SER A 457 -6.99 24.20 -22.72
N GLN A 458 -7.53 24.96 -21.76
CA GLN A 458 -7.87 24.41 -20.45
C GLN A 458 -9.15 23.58 -20.57
N VAL A 459 -9.16 22.38 -19.98
CA VAL A 459 -10.34 21.53 -19.90
C VAL A 459 -11.31 22.13 -18.87
N PRO A 460 -12.54 22.54 -19.27
CA PRO A 460 -13.54 23.01 -18.32
C PRO A 460 -13.85 21.93 -17.28
N ASP A 461 -13.86 22.31 -16.00
CA ASP A 461 -14.09 21.39 -14.88
C ASP A 461 -13.10 20.20 -14.84
N GLY A 462 -11.86 20.42 -15.27
CA GLY A 462 -10.78 19.43 -15.22
C GLY A 462 -10.65 18.81 -13.82
N ARG A 463 -10.70 17.47 -13.78
CA ARG A 463 -10.56 16.71 -12.54
C ARG A 463 -9.40 15.73 -12.63
N CYS A 464 -8.57 15.76 -11.60
CA CYS A 464 -7.45 14.85 -11.44
C CYS A 464 -7.77 13.88 -10.31
N LEU A 465 -7.29 12.65 -10.46
CA LEU A 465 -7.36 11.63 -9.45
C LEU A 465 -6.02 11.63 -8.72
N ASN A 466 -6.04 12.10 -7.47
CA ASN A 466 -4.88 12.03 -6.59
C ASN A 466 -5.06 10.84 -5.64
N GLU A 467 -4.05 10.00 -5.53
CA GLU A 467 -4.06 8.90 -4.58
C GLU A 467 -3.86 9.44 -3.17
N SER A 468 -4.93 9.41 -2.39
CA SER A 468 -4.88 9.83 -0.98
C SER A 468 -5.04 8.61 -0.09
N ALA A 469 -4.21 8.56 0.95
CA ALA A 469 -4.44 7.64 2.05
C ALA A 469 -5.73 8.07 2.77
N VAL A 470 -6.65 7.13 2.99
CA VAL A 470 -7.90 7.34 3.72
C VAL A 470 -8.03 6.22 4.74
N TYR A 471 -8.53 6.54 5.93
CA TYR A 471 -8.86 5.51 6.90
C TYR A 471 -10.12 4.76 6.47
N VAL A 472 -10.03 3.43 6.45
CA VAL A 472 -11.17 2.56 6.19
C VAL A 472 -11.54 1.87 7.50
N TYR A 473 -12.75 2.17 7.97
CA TYR A 473 -13.26 1.60 9.21
C TYR A 473 -14.17 0.38 8.97
N ASP A 474 -13.76 -0.78 9.46
CA ASP A 474 -14.59 -1.99 9.51
C ASP A 474 -15.44 -2.04 10.79
N ARG A 475 -16.66 -1.49 10.68
CA ARG A 475 -17.66 -1.47 11.76
C ARG A 475 -17.98 -2.86 12.28
N VAL A 476 -18.12 -3.83 11.38
CA VAL A 476 -18.57 -5.19 11.72
C VAL A 476 -17.52 -5.87 12.57
N ARG A 477 -16.24 -5.74 12.20
CA ARG A 477 -15.14 -6.30 12.97
C ARG A 477 -15.07 -5.72 14.39
N LEU A 478 -15.13 -4.40 14.54
CA LEU A 478 -15.05 -3.78 15.87
C LEU A 478 -16.24 -4.16 16.75
N LEU A 479 -17.46 -4.08 16.20
CA LEU A 479 -18.68 -4.42 16.93
C LEU A 479 -18.76 -5.92 17.27
N ALA A 480 -18.28 -6.81 16.41
CA ALA A 480 -18.22 -8.24 16.70
C ALA A 480 -17.24 -8.55 17.84
N VAL A 481 -16.05 -7.93 17.83
CA VAL A 481 -15.04 -8.12 18.88
C VAL A 481 -15.53 -7.57 20.21
N TYR A 482 -16.03 -6.34 20.26
CA TYR A 482 -16.55 -5.76 21.50
C TYR A 482 -17.87 -6.36 21.95
N GLY A 483 -18.77 -6.68 21.03
CA GLY A 483 -20.04 -7.32 21.33
C GLY A 483 -19.85 -8.70 21.95
N SER A 484 -19.00 -9.54 21.36
CA SER A 484 -18.67 -10.87 21.94
C SER A 484 -17.99 -10.73 23.30
N ALA A 485 -17.06 -9.78 23.46
CA ALA A 485 -16.40 -9.50 24.72
C ALA A 485 -17.38 -9.07 25.81
N LEU A 486 -18.29 -8.16 25.50
CA LEU A 486 -19.28 -7.65 26.43
C LEU A 486 -20.26 -8.76 26.84
N LEU A 487 -20.75 -9.57 25.90
CA LEU A 487 -21.64 -10.70 26.21
C LEU A 487 -21.00 -11.72 27.16
N VAL A 488 -19.74 -12.08 26.91
CA VAL A 488 -18.97 -12.97 27.78
C VAL A 488 -18.80 -12.36 29.17
N THR A 489 -18.38 -11.09 29.25
CA THR A 489 -18.23 -10.38 30.53
C THR A 489 -19.55 -10.31 31.31
N LEU A 490 -20.66 -9.96 30.65
CA LEU A 490 -21.98 -9.90 31.27
C LEU A 490 -22.42 -11.26 31.83
N TYR A 491 -22.15 -12.35 31.11
CA TYR A 491 -22.41 -13.70 31.60
C TYR A 491 -21.60 -14.02 32.87
N CYS A 492 -20.29 -13.73 32.87
CA CYS A 492 -19.42 -13.93 34.03
C CYS A 492 -19.88 -13.09 35.23
N VAL A 493 -20.17 -11.80 35.01
CA VAL A 493 -20.66 -10.86 36.03
C VAL A 493 -22.00 -11.32 36.60
N ALA A 494 -22.94 -11.77 35.77
CA ALA A 494 -24.23 -12.29 36.25
C ALA A 494 -24.05 -13.51 37.17
N LYS A 495 -23.17 -14.46 36.81
CA LYS A 495 -22.84 -15.61 37.66
C LYS A 495 -22.14 -15.21 38.96
N ALA A 496 -21.28 -14.19 38.93
CA ALA A 496 -20.63 -13.66 40.12
C ALA A 496 -21.63 -12.95 41.05
N ILE A 497 -22.51 -12.12 40.51
CA ILE A 497 -23.57 -11.46 41.29
C ILE A 497 -24.48 -12.51 41.95
N HIS A 498 -24.82 -13.59 41.22
CA HIS A 498 -25.56 -14.71 41.80
C HIS A 498 -24.81 -15.36 42.97
N SER A 499 -23.50 -15.63 42.83
CA SER A 499 -22.67 -16.16 43.93
C SER A 499 -22.72 -15.26 45.17
N VAL A 500 -22.56 -13.94 44.98
CA VAL A 500 -22.59 -12.95 46.06
C VAL A 500 -23.96 -12.93 46.74
N ARG A 501 -25.07 -12.97 45.97
CA ARG A 501 -26.44 -12.96 46.52
C ARG A 501 -26.80 -14.21 47.33
N VAL A 502 -26.25 -15.37 46.97
CA VAL A 502 -26.44 -16.62 47.73
C VAL A 502 -25.60 -16.62 49.02
N GLY A 503 -24.75 -15.61 49.24
CA GLY A 503 -23.92 -15.50 50.44
C GLY A 503 -22.69 -16.42 50.42
N GLN A 504 -22.33 -16.92 49.23
CA GLN A 504 -21.15 -17.77 49.00
C GLN A 504 -20.03 -17.03 48.27
N GLY A 505 -20.15 -15.71 48.13
CA GLY A 505 -19.07 -14.85 47.65
C GLY A 505 -18.06 -14.54 48.76
N GLY A 506 -16.90 -14.01 48.37
CA GLY A 506 -15.84 -13.63 49.30
C GLY A 506 -14.81 -12.70 48.63
N THR A 507 -13.92 -12.13 49.43
CA THR A 507 -12.84 -11.26 48.94
C THR A 507 -11.51 -11.99 48.99
N PHE A 508 -10.64 -11.78 48.01
CA PHE A 508 -9.31 -12.42 47.94
C PHE A 508 -8.21 -11.56 48.57
N THR A 509 -8.52 -10.79 49.62
CA THR A 509 -7.47 -10.07 50.36
C THR A 509 -6.60 -11.08 51.11
N PHE A 510 -5.29 -10.83 51.19
CA PHE A 510 -4.37 -11.70 51.90
C PHE A 510 -4.83 -11.98 53.33
N SER A 511 -5.31 -10.96 54.03
CA SER A 511 -5.90 -11.11 55.37
C SER A 511 -7.04 -12.12 55.39
N ASN A 512 -7.98 -12.06 54.44
CA ASN A 512 -9.13 -12.96 54.41
C ASN A 512 -8.75 -14.37 53.95
N LEU A 513 -7.74 -14.52 53.09
CA LEU A 513 -7.18 -15.83 52.76
C LEU A 513 -6.50 -16.46 53.98
N VAL A 514 -5.64 -15.71 54.68
CA VAL A 514 -4.97 -16.16 55.90
C VAL A 514 -6.00 -16.49 56.98
N TYR A 515 -7.01 -15.65 57.20
CA TYR A 515 -8.11 -15.95 58.12
C TYR A 515 -8.91 -17.18 57.72
N ALA A 516 -9.04 -17.45 56.42
CA ALA A 516 -9.70 -18.65 55.95
C ALA A 516 -8.86 -19.91 56.23
N ILE A 517 -7.54 -19.83 56.06
CA ILE A 517 -6.59 -20.95 56.23
C ILE A 517 -6.31 -21.22 57.71
N MET A 518 -6.15 -20.18 58.53
CA MET A 518 -5.84 -20.27 59.97
C MET A 518 -7.07 -20.54 60.85
N SER A 519 -7.99 -21.37 60.38
CA SER A 519 -9.10 -21.79 61.23
C SER A 519 -8.56 -22.67 62.38
N PRO A 520 -9.09 -22.54 63.62
CA PRO A 520 -8.64 -23.37 64.75
C PRO A 520 -8.62 -24.86 64.43
N GLU A 521 -9.61 -25.32 63.65
CA GLU A 521 -9.77 -26.69 63.21
C GLU A 521 -8.63 -27.15 62.28
N MET A 522 -8.16 -26.27 61.38
CA MET A 522 -7.03 -26.57 60.50
C MET A 522 -5.68 -26.53 61.23
N ILE A 523 -5.53 -25.64 62.22
CA ILE A 523 -4.32 -25.55 63.05
C ILE A 523 -4.18 -26.81 63.93
N GLU A 524 -5.28 -27.30 64.50
CA GLU A 524 -5.30 -28.51 65.33
C GLU A 524 -4.89 -29.76 64.53
N ILE A 525 -5.36 -29.90 63.28
CA ILE A 525 -5.01 -31.02 62.41
C ILE A 525 -3.57 -30.92 61.91
N SER A 526 -3.09 -29.71 61.62
CA SER A 526 -1.69 -29.49 61.22
C SER A 526 -0.73 -29.92 62.33
N ASN A 527 -1.05 -29.65 63.60
CA ASN A 527 -0.17 -29.92 64.74
C ASN A 527 1.29 -29.44 64.52
N GLY A 528 1.48 -28.35 63.77
CA GLY A 528 2.79 -27.80 63.41
C GLY A 528 3.54 -28.52 62.28
N GLN A 529 2.91 -29.50 61.61
CA GLN A 529 3.43 -30.19 60.42
C GLN A 529 2.67 -29.77 59.16
N GLU A 530 3.28 -30.04 57.99
CA GLU A 530 2.62 -29.88 56.69
C GLU A 530 1.41 -30.80 56.59
N LEU A 531 0.28 -30.25 56.13
CA LEU A 531 -0.96 -31.02 55.97
C LEU A 531 -0.79 -32.02 54.81
N PRO A 532 -1.22 -33.29 54.97
CA PRO A 532 -1.20 -34.27 53.88
C PRO A 532 -1.98 -33.77 52.67
N GLY A 533 -1.48 -33.99 51.46
CA GLY A 533 -2.15 -33.55 50.21
C GLY A 533 -3.57 -34.10 50.02
N ASP A 534 -3.90 -35.22 50.69
CA ASP A 534 -5.22 -35.85 50.65
C ASP A 534 -6.21 -35.27 51.68
N THR A 535 -5.80 -34.28 52.48
CA THR A 535 -6.68 -33.61 53.45
C THR A 535 -7.84 -32.94 52.73
N VAL A 536 -9.06 -33.37 53.05
CA VAL A 536 -10.29 -32.81 52.48
C VAL A 536 -10.66 -31.54 53.23
N ILE A 537 -10.91 -30.47 52.47
CA ILE A 537 -11.28 -29.16 52.98
C ILE A 537 -12.51 -28.63 52.24
N HIS A 538 -13.32 -27.86 52.95
CA HIS A 538 -14.43 -27.09 52.40
C HIS A 538 -14.57 -25.76 53.11
N ALA A 539 -15.21 -24.78 52.47
CA ALA A 539 -15.44 -23.49 53.13
C ALA A 539 -16.78 -23.46 53.86
N VAL A 540 -16.77 -23.03 55.12
CA VAL A 540 -17.96 -22.71 55.92
C VAL A 540 -17.81 -21.29 56.46
N ARG A 541 -18.72 -20.39 56.07
CA ARG A 541 -18.71 -18.97 56.50
C ARG A 541 -17.35 -18.28 56.26
N GLY A 542 -16.74 -18.51 55.10
CA GLY A 542 -15.45 -17.94 54.72
C GLY A 542 -14.22 -18.56 55.39
N ARG A 543 -14.35 -19.69 56.11
CA ARG A 543 -13.23 -20.42 56.72
C ARG A 543 -13.10 -21.81 56.14
N PHE A 544 -11.87 -22.28 55.91
CA PHE A 544 -11.63 -23.67 55.54
C PHE A 544 -11.80 -24.54 56.78
N VAL A 545 -12.60 -25.60 56.65
CA VAL A 545 -12.85 -26.58 57.69
C VAL A 545 -12.50 -27.96 57.12
N PRO A 546 -11.85 -28.85 57.89
CA PRO A 546 -11.67 -30.24 57.50
C PRO A 546 -13.04 -30.87 57.20
N GLY A 547 -13.12 -31.61 56.10
CA GLY A 547 -14.34 -32.26 55.61
C GLY A 547 -14.45 -33.74 55.93
#